data_AF-A0A143QTJ5-F1
#
_entry.id   AF-A0A143QTJ5-F1
#
_cell.length_a   1.000
_cell.length_b   1.000
_cell.length_c   1.000
_cell.angle_alpha   90.00
_cell.angle_beta   90.00
_cell.angle_gamma   90.00
#
_symmetry.space_group_name_H-M   'P 1'
#
loop_
_entity.id
_entity.type
_entity.pdbx_description
1 polymer ?
#
loop_
_entity_poly.entity_id
_entity_poly.type
_entity_poly.pdbx_seq_one_letter_code
_entity_poly.pdbx_strand_id
1 'polypeptide(L)' 'MESFARWWDGVELWVTGLPFVPQSVVVLAVLVPVAFVSARVFDRVLAVILRVLGRDASAAREAELSASTSTTKDGL' A
#
# COMPACT_ATOMS: atom_id res chain seq x y z
N MET A 1 -8.82 -9.14 -25.85
CA MET A 1 -7.74 -8.15 -25.63
C MET A 1 -7.99 -6.88 -26.45
N GLU A 2 -8.40 -6.97 -27.72
CA GLU A 2 -8.62 -5.80 -28.60
C GLU A 2 -9.75 -4.85 -28.16
N SER A 3 -10.80 -5.37 -27.52
CA SER A 3 -11.93 -4.52 -27.09
C SER A 3 -11.51 -3.45 -26.08
N PHE A 4 -10.54 -3.75 -25.21
CA PHE A 4 -10.03 -2.78 -24.25
C PHE A 4 -9.12 -1.76 -24.94
N ALA A 5 -8.24 -2.22 -25.84
CA ALA A 5 -7.37 -1.34 -26.62
C ALA A 5 -8.18 -0.36 -27.49
N ARG A 6 -9.28 -0.80 -28.11
CA ARG A 6 -10.15 0.07 -28.92
C ARG A 6 -10.90 1.11 -28.09
N TRP A 7 -11.27 0.77 -26.86
CA TRP A 7 -11.88 1.75 -25.95
C TRP A 7 -10.85 2.78 -25.48
N TRP A 8 -9.64 2.32 -25.14
CA TRP A 8 -8.53 3.18 -24.75
C TRP A 8 -8.09 4.13 -25.86
N ASP A 9 -8.03 3.66 -27.11
CA ASP A 9 -7.76 4.49 -28.30
C ASP A 9 -8.79 5.64 -28.44
N GLY A 10 -10.08 5.36 -28.20
CA GLY A 10 -11.11 6.40 -28.15
C GLY A 10 -10.93 7.40 -27.00
N VAL A 11 -10.44 6.94 -25.84
CA VAL A 11 -10.09 7.82 -24.71
C VAL A 11 -8.88 8.68 -25.06
N GLU A 12 -7.85 8.13 -25.70
CA GLU A 12 -6.67 8.87 -26.16
C GLU A 12 -7.05 9.97 -27.16
N LEU A 13 -7.91 9.68 -28.15
CA LEU A 13 -8.41 10.67 -29.09
C LEU A 13 -9.23 11.78 -28.41
N TRP A 14 -10.05 11.43 -27.42
CA TRP A 14 -10.80 12.42 -26.65
C TRP A 14 -9.86 13.33 -25.83
N VAL A 15 -8.91 12.75 -25.10
CA VAL A 15 -7.93 13.49 -24.27
C VAL A 15 -7.06 14.41 -25.12
N THR A 16 -6.55 13.90 -26.24
CA THR A 16 -5.66 14.66 -27.14
C THR A 16 -6.39 15.70 -27.98
N GLY A 17 -7.71 15.53 -28.20
CA GLY A 17 -8.56 16.51 -28.85
C GLY A 17 -8.94 17.73 -27.99
N LEU A 18 -8.62 17.71 -26.69
CA LEU A 18 -8.87 18.83 -25.77
C LEU A 18 -7.73 19.87 -25.84
N PRO A 19 -8.03 21.17 -25.63
CA PRO A 19 -7.00 22.19 -25.45
C PRO A 19 -6.22 22.00 -24.13
N PHE A 20 -5.06 22.63 -24.01
CA PHE A 20 -4.08 22.41 -22.93
C PHE A 20 -4.66 22.45 -21.50
N VAL A 21 -5.55 23.42 -21.21
CA VAL A 21 -6.11 23.62 -19.87
C VAL A 21 -6.98 22.43 -19.43
N PRO A 22 -8.08 22.07 -20.13
CA PRO A 22 -8.88 20.91 -19.73
C PRO A 22 -8.11 19.58 -19.85
N GLN A 23 -7.17 19.43 -20.79
CA GLN A 23 -6.30 18.25 -20.86
C GLN A 23 -5.49 18.08 -19.57
N SER A 24 -4.87 19.15 -19.07
CA SER A 24 -4.09 19.14 -17.82
C SER A 24 -4.97 18.85 -16.61
N VAL A 25 -6.21 19.36 -16.58
CA VAL A 25 -7.16 19.08 -15.50
C VAL A 25 -7.52 17.60 -15.47
N VAL A 26 -7.81 16.98 -16.61
CA VAL A 26 -8.11 15.53 -16.69
C VAL A 26 -6.90 14.70 -16.22
N VAL A 27 -5.70 15.05 -16.67
CA VAL A 27 -4.46 14.38 -16.24
C VAL A 27 -4.27 14.49 -14.73
N LEU A 28 -4.40 15.69 -14.15
CA LEU A 28 -4.27 15.87 -12.70
C LEU A 28 -5.37 15.12 -11.94
N ALA A 29 -6.61 15.13 -12.44
CA ALA A 29 -7.73 14.43 -11.83
C ALA A 29 -7.53 12.92 -11.78
N VAL A 30 -6.78 12.33 -12.72
CA VAL A 30 -6.42 10.90 -12.70
C VAL A 30 -5.12 10.65 -11.94
N LEU A 31 -4.11 11.50 -12.13
CA LEU A 31 -2.78 11.33 -11.55
C LEU A 31 -2.79 11.44 -10.02
N VAL A 32 -3.52 12.41 -9.46
CA VAL A 32 -3.63 12.63 -8.01
C VAL A 32 -4.19 11.40 -7.29
N PRO A 33 -5.36 10.83 -7.65
CA PRO A 33 -5.86 9.65 -6.97
C PRO A 33 -4.98 8.42 -7.22
N VAL A 34 -4.38 8.26 -8.41
CA VAL A 34 -3.44 7.15 -8.68
C VAL A 34 -2.21 7.24 -7.77
N ALA A 35 -1.62 8.43 -7.62
CA ALA A 35 -0.50 8.66 -6.72
C ALA A 35 -0.89 8.41 -5.27
N PHE A 36 -2.06 8.89 -4.84
CA PHE A 36 -2.55 8.69 -3.49
C PHE A 36 -2.79 7.21 -3.15
N VAL A 37 -3.41 6.46 -4.07
CA VAL A 37 -3.60 5.00 -3.94
C VAL A 37 -2.24 4.31 -3.86
N SER A 38 -1.32 4.67 -4.75
CA SER A 38 0.03 4.09 -4.78
C SER A 38 0.76 4.33 -3.46
N ALA A 39 0.77 5.56 -2.95
CA ALA A 39 1.35 5.89 -1.65
C ALA A 39 0.72 5.05 -0.54
N ARG A 40 -0.61 4.93 -0.51
CA ARG A 40 -1.30 4.10 0.47
C ARG A 40 -0.91 2.63 0.40
N VAL A 41 -0.72 2.10 -0.81
CA VAL A 41 -0.27 0.72 -1.01
C VAL A 41 1.14 0.56 -0.46
N PHE A 42 2.06 1.46 -0.79
CA PHE A 42 3.42 1.45 -0.25
C PHE A 42 3.43 1.48 1.27
N ASP A 43 2.68 2.40 1.90
CA ASP A 43 2.57 2.48 3.36
C ASP A 43 2.08 1.16 3.98
N ARG A 44 1.10 0.53 3.34
CA ARG A 44 0.56 -0.77 3.79
C ARG A 44 1.58 -1.89 3.62
N VAL A 45 2.27 -1.93 2.49
CA VAL A 45 3.31 -2.93 2.21
C VAL A 45 4.44 -2.79 3.22
N LEU A 46 4.93 -1.57 3.49
CA LEU A 46 5.93 -1.33 4.53
C LEU A 46 5.44 -1.79 5.91
N ALA A 47 4.20 -1.44 6.29
CA ALA A 47 3.64 -1.86 7.57
C ALA A 47 3.52 -3.38 7.70
N VAL A 48 3.18 -4.08 6.61
CA VAL A 48 3.12 -5.55 6.59
C VAL A 48 4.53 -6.14 6.71
N ILE A 49 5.50 -5.64 5.94
CA ILE A 49 6.88 -6.11 5.99
C ILE A 49 7.47 -5.93 7.39
N LEU A 50 7.29 -4.77 8.01
CA LEU A 50 7.79 -4.50 9.36
C LEU A 50 7.13 -5.39 10.43
N ARG A 51 5.83 -5.67 10.28
CA ARG A 51 5.14 -6.62 11.18
C ARG A 51 5.73 -8.03 11.05
N VAL A 52 5.94 -8.49 9.81
CA VAL A 52 6.49 -9.82 9.53
C VAL A 52 7.96 -9.91 9.96
N LEU A 53 8.75 -8.85 9.77
CA LEU A 53 10.20 -8.88 10.00
C LEU A 53 10.61 -8.77 11.48
N GLY A 54 9.78 -8.18 12.34
CA GLY A 54 10.20 -7.89 13.72
C GLY A 54 9.19 -8.15 14.83
N ARG A 55 7.91 -8.44 14.52
CA ARG A 55 6.89 -8.53 15.57
C ARG A 55 6.70 -9.93 16.14
N ASP A 56 6.90 -10.97 15.36
CA ASP A 56 6.75 -12.35 15.87
C ASP A 56 7.95 -12.77 16.72
N ALA A 57 9.17 -12.30 16.38
CA ALA A 57 10.38 -12.61 17.14
C ALA A 57 10.42 -11.91 18.52
N SER A 58 9.92 -10.67 18.62
CA SER A 58 9.93 -9.92 19.89
C SER A 58 8.82 -10.35 20.83
N ALA A 59 7.60 -10.58 20.29
CA ALA A 59 6.46 -11.04 21.07
C ALA A 59 6.64 -12.48 21.60
N ALA A 60 7.25 -13.37 20.81
CA ALA A 60 7.60 -14.71 21.28
C ALA A 60 8.61 -14.68 22.43
N ARG A 61 9.61 -13.78 22.33
CA ARG A 61 10.69 -13.66 23.31
C ARG A 61 10.25 -13.01 24.63
N GLU A 62 9.32 -12.05 24.58
CA GLU A 62 8.69 -11.49 25.78
C GLU A 62 7.77 -12.50 26.48
N ALA A 63 7.02 -13.31 25.71
CA ALA A 63 6.18 -14.37 26.28
C ALA A 63 7.02 -15.44 27.00
N GLU A 64 8.15 -15.84 26.42
CA GLU A 64 9.12 -16.75 27.05
C GLU A 64 9.73 -16.17 28.33
N LEU A 65 10.10 -14.88 28.32
CA LEU A 65 10.70 -14.20 29.46
C LEU A 65 9.72 -14.07 30.63
N SER A 66 8.45 -13.75 30.35
CA SER A 66 7.38 -13.70 31.35
C SER A 66 7.05 -15.07 31.93
N ALA A 67 7.04 -16.13 31.10
CA ALA A 67 6.83 -17.51 31.56
C ALA A 67 7.97 -17.98 32.49
N SER A 68 9.23 -17.73 32.11
CA SER A 68 10.39 -18.08 32.92
C SER A 68 10.43 -17.34 34.26
N THR A 69 9.97 -16.08 34.29
CA THR A 69 9.96 -15.26 35.52
C THR A 69 8.87 -15.71 36.50
N SER A 70 7.74 -16.22 36.01
CA SER A 70 6.67 -16.79 36.85
C SER A 70 7.15 -18.06 37.56
N THR A 71 7.75 -19.00 36.82
CA THR A 71 8.22 -20.27 37.37
C THR A 71 9.31 -20.10 38.43
N THR A 72 10.17 -19.08 38.31
CA THR A 72 11.18 -18.78 39.34
C THR A 72 10.58 -18.21 40.62
N LYS A 73 9.44 -17.51 40.55
CA LYS A 73 8.79 -16.88 41.71
C LYS A 73 7.95 -17.86 42.54
N ASP A 74 7.43 -18.92 41.91
CA ASP A 74 6.56 -19.90 42.56
C ASP A 74 7.34 -21.03 43.27
N GLY A 75 8.66 -21.09 43.11
CA GLY A 75 9.55 -22.12 43.66
C GLY A 75 10.46 -21.68 44.82
N LEU A 76 10.30 -20.47 45.36
CA LEU A 76 11.08 -19.92 46.47
C LEU A 76 10.22 -19.70 47.72
#